data_AF-A0A9P1HUW3-F1
#
_entry.id   AF-A0A9P1HUW3-F1
#
_cell.length_a   1.000
_cell.length_b   1.000
_cell.length_c   1.000
_cell.angle_alpha   90.00
_cell.angle_beta   90.00
_cell.angle_gamma   90.00
#
_symmetry.space_group_name_H-M   'P 1'
#
loop_
_entity.id
_entity.type
_entity.pdbx_description
1 polymer ?
#
loop_
_entity_poly.entity_id
_entity_poly.type
_entity_poly.pdbx_seq_one_letter_code
_entity_poly.pdbx_strand_id
1 'polypeptide(L)'
;MLITSSMAEQSSRLVHHLQHHRQPAHAQSCTVENSICSENAATVCRNGTCVSACSLGGMKECQCDVEEDNYCYLCCGNANHQCFPAHHHNILRPNGERWEREACSRCRMHGEELEGLPCDDTDSARLCINGKCSNSVCHTKQAGSYCDRKLEKLCVDNTCENPCARFASHLMVCDCAAIDQDTGFASEDRCQLCCYDFNLKPANRRCQNAYRKYKIMDQFQKPIFRVGIECAGGKTCNKYGVCSATSINPFFIGFSLLFIYLM
;
A
#
# COMPACT_ATOMS: atom_id res chain seq x y z
N MET A 1 15.19 -58.23 -26.08
CA MET A 1 16.17 -57.33 -25.42
C MET A 1 15.38 -56.49 -24.42
N LEU A 2 15.28 -56.92 -23.17
CA LEU A 2 16.21 -56.69 -22.05
C LEU A 2 16.23 -55.23 -21.52
N ILE A 3 15.41 -55.00 -20.48
CA ILE A 3 15.69 -54.39 -19.16
C ILE A 3 16.43 -53.03 -19.10
N THR A 4 15.81 -51.99 -18.51
CA THR A 4 16.16 -51.44 -17.18
C THR A 4 15.26 -50.28 -16.75
N SER A 5 15.04 -50.21 -15.44
CA SER A 5 14.21 -49.27 -14.69
C SER A 5 15.06 -48.19 -14.00
N SER A 6 14.39 -47.08 -13.65
CA SER A 6 14.62 -46.15 -12.51
C SER A 6 15.78 -45.14 -12.54
N MET A 7 15.42 -43.87 -12.35
CA MET A 7 15.90 -42.88 -11.36
C MET A 7 15.33 -41.51 -11.80
N ALA A 8 14.38 -40.91 -11.07
CA ALA A 8 14.58 -40.08 -9.89
C ALA A 8 15.32 -38.76 -10.18
N GLU A 9 14.70 -37.68 -9.71
CA GLU A 9 15.27 -36.36 -9.36
C GLU A 9 15.25 -35.20 -10.38
N GLN A 10 14.92 -34.05 -9.79
CA GLN A 10 15.11 -32.65 -10.21
C GLN A 10 14.01 -32.03 -11.09
N SER A 11 13.43 -30.87 -10.77
CA SER A 11 13.72 -29.93 -9.69
C SER A 11 12.52 -28.98 -9.53
N SER A 12 12.08 -28.82 -8.28
CA SER A 12 11.16 -27.79 -7.82
C SER A 12 11.81 -26.40 -7.93
N ARG A 13 11.08 -25.42 -8.48
CA ARG A 13 11.35 -23.95 -8.50
C ARG A 13 9.97 -23.30 -8.71
N LEU A 14 9.49 -22.27 -8.02
CA LEU A 14 10.12 -21.31 -7.12
C LEU A 14 8.95 -20.64 -6.35
N VAL A 15 8.74 -20.99 -5.09
CA VAL A 15 7.88 -20.21 -4.18
C VAL A 15 8.82 -19.23 -3.47
N HIS A 16 8.87 -17.99 -3.93
CA HIS A 16 9.53 -16.90 -3.21
C HIS A 16 8.60 -16.41 -2.09
N HIS A 17 8.46 -17.22 -1.03
CA HIS A 17 8.16 -16.67 0.28
C HIS A 17 9.48 -16.50 1.02
N LEU A 18 9.86 -15.24 1.24
CA LEU A 18 10.93 -14.84 2.13
C LEU A 18 10.58 -15.26 3.56
N GLN A 19 10.82 -16.53 3.88
CA GLN A 19 11.16 -16.93 5.23
C GLN A 19 12.53 -16.31 5.53
N HIS A 20 12.52 -15.18 6.24
CA HIS A 20 13.68 -14.77 7.03
C HIS A 20 13.90 -15.82 8.12
N HIS A 21 14.54 -16.93 7.75
CA HIS A 21 15.31 -17.72 8.70
C HIS A 21 16.45 -16.84 9.19
N ARG A 22 16.18 -16.10 10.26
CA ARG A 22 17.19 -15.42 11.06
C ARG A 22 18.09 -16.52 11.62
N GLN A 23 19.29 -16.65 11.05
CA GLN A 23 20.35 -17.48 11.61
C GLN A 23 20.51 -17.12 13.10
N PRO A 24 20.75 -18.09 14.00
CA PRO A 24 21.03 -17.77 15.39
C PRO A 24 22.33 -16.96 15.41
N ALA A 25 22.20 -15.65 15.61
CA ALA A 25 23.33 -14.75 15.75
C ALA A 25 24.23 -15.30 16.86
N HIS A 26 25.54 -15.40 16.57
CA HIS A 26 26.56 -15.57 17.59
C HIS A 26 26.20 -14.69 18.80
N ALA A 27 26.09 -15.28 19.99
CA ALA A 27 25.72 -14.58 21.20
C ALA A 27 26.69 -13.40 21.41
N GLN A 28 26.25 -12.20 21.01
CA GLN A 28 27.00 -10.97 21.26
C GLN A 28 27.05 -10.79 22.76
N SER A 29 28.27 -10.76 23.29
CA SER A 29 28.51 -10.45 24.69
C SER A 29 28.23 -8.97 24.93
N CYS A 30 27.64 -8.65 26.06
CA CYS A 30 27.36 -7.29 26.50
C CYS A 30 27.74 -7.14 27.98
N THR A 31 27.94 -5.90 28.42
CA THR A 31 28.51 -5.62 29.76
C THR A 31 27.55 -4.90 30.69
N VAL A 32 26.63 -4.09 30.14
CA VAL A 32 25.71 -3.27 30.93
C VAL A 32 24.33 -3.92 30.90
N GLU A 33 23.85 -4.44 32.02
CA GLU A 33 22.51 -5.01 32.15
C GLU A 33 21.43 -4.04 31.67
N ASN A 34 20.43 -4.57 30.97
CA ASN A 34 19.33 -3.84 30.35
C ASN A 34 19.72 -2.78 29.31
N SER A 35 21.00 -2.65 28.94
CA SER A 35 21.39 -1.77 27.82
C SER A 35 20.89 -2.32 26.49
N ILE A 36 20.63 -1.44 25.53
CA ILE A 36 20.26 -1.85 24.17
C ILE A 36 21.50 -2.41 23.47
N CYS A 37 21.41 -3.66 23.01
CA CYS A 37 22.44 -4.27 22.17
C CYS A 37 22.26 -3.90 20.69
N SER A 38 21.01 -3.88 20.23
CA SER A 38 20.65 -3.50 18.87
C SER A 38 19.24 -2.96 18.82
N GLU A 39 19.09 -1.74 18.30
CA GLU A 39 17.78 -1.14 18.10
C GLU A 39 16.97 -1.89 17.03
N ASN A 40 17.61 -2.17 15.88
CA ASN A 40 16.96 -2.84 14.75
C ASN A 40 16.57 -4.29 15.08
N ALA A 41 17.38 -4.98 15.89
CA ALA A 41 17.06 -6.33 16.30
C ALA A 41 16.18 -6.40 17.56
N ALA A 42 15.87 -5.25 18.16
CA ALA A 42 15.16 -5.14 19.43
C ALA A 42 15.75 -6.05 20.52
N THR A 43 17.08 -6.02 20.67
CA THR A 43 17.80 -6.83 21.66
C THR A 43 18.38 -5.98 22.78
N VAL A 44 18.38 -6.56 23.98
CA VAL A 44 18.88 -5.97 25.22
C VAL A 44 19.86 -6.90 25.89
N CYS A 45 20.76 -6.33 26.68
CA CYS A 45 21.72 -7.09 27.45
C CYS A 45 21.07 -7.75 28.65
N ARG A 46 21.24 -9.07 28.78
CA ARG A 46 20.81 -9.84 29.95
C ARG A 46 21.80 -10.97 30.24
N ASN A 47 22.25 -11.04 31.49
CA ASN A 47 23.27 -11.99 31.96
C ASN A 47 24.51 -12.01 31.07
N GLY A 48 24.96 -10.83 30.64
CA GLY A 48 26.12 -10.67 29.76
C GLY A 48 25.93 -11.13 28.31
N THR A 49 24.69 -11.43 27.90
CA THR A 49 24.35 -11.82 26.52
C THR A 49 23.23 -10.97 25.94
N CYS A 50 23.29 -10.67 24.65
CA CYS A 50 22.22 -9.94 23.97
C CYS A 50 21.05 -10.87 23.65
N VAL A 51 19.89 -10.57 24.24
CA VAL A 51 18.64 -11.34 24.09
C VAL A 51 17.52 -10.45 23.55
N SER A 52 16.48 -11.05 22.98
CA SER A 52 15.29 -10.31 22.55
C SER A 52 14.65 -9.55 23.71
N ALA A 53 14.21 -8.32 23.48
CA ALA A 53 13.46 -7.52 24.46
C ALA A 53 12.17 -8.22 24.92
N CYS A 54 11.55 -9.07 24.09
CA CYS A 54 10.39 -9.86 24.51
C CYS A 54 10.68 -10.77 25.72
N SER A 55 11.93 -11.20 25.88
CA SER A 55 12.34 -12.08 26.99
C SER A 55 12.25 -11.39 28.36
N LEU A 56 12.23 -10.05 28.41
CA LEU A 56 12.03 -9.28 29.64
C LEU A 56 10.68 -9.62 30.29
N GLY A 57 9.64 -9.86 29.48
CA GLY A 57 8.32 -10.29 29.93
C GLY A 57 8.10 -11.81 29.89
N GLY A 58 9.15 -12.61 29.70
CA GLY A 58 9.00 -14.07 29.51
C GLY A 58 8.25 -14.43 28.22
N MET A 59 8.34 -13.57 27.21
CA MET A 59 7.69 -13.75 25.91
C MET A 59 8.73 -13.99 24.82
N LYS A 60 8.24 -14.34 23.62
CA LYS A 60 9.05 -14.48 22.41
C LYS A 60 8.55 -13.52 21.34
N GLU A 61 9.43 -13.18 20.41
CA GLU A 61 9.06 -12.50 19.17
C GLU A 61 8.04 -13.35 18.41
N CYS A 62 7.02 -12.68 17.87
CA CYS A 62 5.93 -13.30 17.11
C CYS A 62 5.46 -12.34 16.02
N GLN A 63 4.52 -12.78 15.18
CA GLN A 63 3.86 -11.92 14.19
C GLN A 63 2.49 -11.48 14.72
N CYS A 64 2.29 -10.17 14.80
CA CYS A 64 0.99 -9.57 15.10
C CYS A 64 -0.01 -9.86 13.98
N ASP A 65 -1.31 -9.76 14.30
CA ASP A 65 -2.38 -9.97 13.32
C ASP A 65 -2.43 -8.87 12.24
N VAL A 66 -2.01 -7.65 12.59
CA VAL A 66 -2.02 -6.47 11.72
C VAL A 66 -0.63 -6.30 11.09
N GLU A 67 -0.58 -6.18 9.77
CA GLU A 67 0.67 -6.01 9.02
C GLU A 67 1.40 -4.74 9.44
N GLU A 68 0.68 -3.63 9.59
CA GLU A 68 1.22 -2.35 10.05
C GLU A 68 1.88 -2.46 11.42
N ASP A 69 1.35 -3.30 12.31
CA ASP A 69 1.92 -3.52 13.64
C ASP A 69 3.23 -4.31 13.54
N ASN A 70 3.29 -5.33 12.68
CA ASN A 70 4.53 -6.08 12.40
C ASN A 70 5.61 -5.18 11.79
N TYR A 71 5.20 -4.24 10.94
CA TYR A 71 6.11 -3.29 10.35
C TYR A 71 6.60 -2.29 11.40
N CYS A 72 5.72 -1.68 12.17
CA CYS A 72 6.08 -0.59 13.07
C CYS A 72 6.69 -1.00 14.39
N TYR A 73 6.32 -2.15 14.95
CA TYR A 73 6.64 -2.51 16.33
C TYR A 73 7.30 -3.89 16.44
N LEU A 74 8.08 -4.06 17.51
CA LEU A 74 8.37 -5.39 18.04
C LEU A 74 7.06 -6.02 18.53
N CYS A 75 6.71 -7.21 18.05
CA CYS A 75 5.56 -7.98 18.50
C CYS A 75 6.01 -9.10 19.45
N CYS A 76 5.38 -9.19 20.64
CA CYS A 76 5.70 -10.17 21.67
C CYS A 76 4.46 -10.97 22.09
N GLY A 77 4.65 -12.25 22.38
CA GLY A 77 3.58 -13.14 22.86
C GLY A 77 4.12 -14.44 23.43
N ASN A 78 3.24 -15.22 24.05
CA ASN A 78 3.51 -16.58 24.54
C ASN A 78 2.20 -17.39 24.67
N ALA A 79 2.25 -18.55 25.32
CA ALA A 79 1.06 -19.40 25.51
C ALA A 79 -0.06 -18.73 26.33
N ASN A 80 0.27 -17.73 27.15
CA ASN A 80 -0.67 -17.05 28.04
C ASN A 80 -1.06 -15.64 27.54
N HIS A 81 -0.33 -15.08 26.58
CA HIS A 81 -0.51 -13.73 26.07
C HIS A 81 -0.54 -13.75 24.54
N GLN A 82 -1.62 -13.24 23.95
CA GLN A 82 -1.73 -13.07 22.51
C GLN A 82 -0.57 -12.23 21.98
N CYS A 83 -0.17 -12.51 20.74
CA CYS A 83 0.86 -11.75 20.06
C CYS A 83 0.36 -10.31 19.80
N PHE A 84 0.99 -9.34 20.46
CA PHE A 84 0.68 -7.92 20.32
C PHE A 84 1.95 -7.09 20.33
N PRO A 85 1.89 -5.81 19.90
CA PRO A 85 3.00 -4.89 20.04
C PRO A 85 3.53 -4.88 21.49
N ALA A 86 4.85 -4.95 21.65
CA ALA A 86 5.55 -5.15 22.92
C ALA A 86 5.11 -4.16 24.01
N HIS A 87 4.80 -2.92 23.63
CA HIS A 87 4.34 -1.88 24.54
C HIS A 87 2.97 -2.16 25.17
N HIS A 88 2.11 -2.99 24.55
CA HIS A 88 0.87 -3.46 25.18
C HIS A 88 1.12 -4.41 26.36
N HIS A 89 2.29 -5.06 26.38
CA HIS A 89 2.77 -5.91 27.48
C HIS A 89 3.70 -5.17 28.44
N ASN A 90 3.76 -3.82 28.37
CA ASN A 90 4.72 -2.98 29.11
C ASN A 90 6.20 -3.31 28.86
N ILE A 91 6.52 -3.93 27.71
CA ILE A 91 7.90 -4.14 27.28
C ILE A 91 8.33 -2.90 26.49
N LEU A 92 9.05 -2.01 27.17
CA LEU A 92 9.54 -0.73 26.64
C LEU A 92 11.07 -0.73 26.53
N ARG A 93 11.62 0.26 25.83
CA ARG A 93 13.04 0.58 25.85
C ARG A 93 13.43 1.09 27.27
N PRO A 94 14.73 1.08 27.64
CA PRO A 94 15.17 1.56 28.96
C PRO A 94 14.83 3.03 29.26
N ASN A 95 14.69 3.85 28.22
CA ASN A 95 14.27 5.26 28.32
C ASN A 95 12.74 5.43 28.40
N GLY A 96 11.96 4.34 28.40
CA GLY A 96 10.49 4.35 28.42
C GLY A 96 9.84 4.45 27.05
N GLU A 97 10.60 4.55 25.95
CA GLU A 97 10.05 4.58 24.61
C GLU A 97 9.59 3.20 24.12
N ARG A 98 8.78 3.19 23.07
CA ARG A 98 8.32 1.95 22.44
C ARG A 98 9.47 1.31 21.64
N TRP A 99 9.45 -0.01 21.54
CA TRP A 99 10.21 -0.74 20.51
C TRP A 99 9.54 -0.54 19.15
N GLU A 100 9.59 0.70 18.67
CA GLU A 100 9.00 1.21 17.44
C GLU A 100 10.11 1.59 16.46
N ARG A 101 9.87 1.38 15.16
CA ARG A 101 10.77 1.87 14.10
C ARG A 101 10.73 3.38 14.03
N GLU A 102 11.86 3.99 13.69
CA GLU A 102 11.98 5.45 13.60
C GLU A 102 10.96 6.06 12.61
N ALA A 103 10.80 5.47 11.43
CA ALA A 103 9.78 5.83 10.43
C ALA A 103 8.36 5.97 11.03
N CYS A 104 7.94 4.98 11.83
CA CYS A 104 6.63 4.98 12.47
C CYS A 104 6.56 5.98 13.62
N SER A 105 7.63 6.11 14.41
CA SER A 105 7.71 7.11 15.48
C SER A 105 7.58 8.54 14.93
N ARG A 106 8.28 8.86 13.82
CA ARG A 106 8.16 10.16 13.12
C ARG A 106 6.72 10.43 12.70
N CYS A 107 6.07 9.46 12.05
CA CYS A 107 4.68 9.58 11.65
C CYS A 107 3.72 9.75 12.85
N ARG A 108 3.93 9.01 13.93
CA ARG A 108 3.12 9.13 15.15
C ARG A 108 3.25 10.49 15.84
N MET A 109 4.46 11.07 15.83
CA MET A 109 4.74 12.35 16.48
C MET A 109 4.37 13.56 15.61
N HIS A 110 4.53 13.47 14.29
CA HIS A 110 4.32 14.56 13.32
C HIS A 110 3.20 14.27 12.31
N GLY A 111 2.19 13.48 12.72
CA GLY A 111 1.20 12.92 11.80
C GLY A 111 0.44 13.96 10.98
N GLU A 112 0.13 15.13 11.54
CA GLU A 112 -0.56 16.20 10.81
C GLU A 112 0.30 16.79 9.68
N GLU A 113 1.60 16.91 9.90
CA GLU A 113 2.55 17.45 8.91
C GLU A 113 2.89 16.41 7.84
N LEU A 114 2.91 15.13 8.23
CA LEU A 114 3.29 14.02 7.37
C LEU A 114 2.09 13.33 6.69
N GLU A 115 0.86 13.76 6.94
CA GLU A 115 -0.35 13.12 6.41
C GLU A 115 -0.30 12.96 4.87
N GLY A 116 -0.37 11.71 4.42
CA GLY A 116 -0.29 11.33 3.00
C GLY A 116 1.11 11.40 2.39
N LEU A 117 2.15 11.69 3.18
CA LEU A 117 3.56 11.63 2.77
C LEU A 117 4.18 10.26 3.07
N PRO A 118 5.21 9.83 2.32
CA PRO A 118 5.95 8.62 2.63
C PRO A 118 6.52 8.65 4.05
N CYS A 119 6.32 7.57 4.79
CA CYS A 119 6.86 7.42 6.15
C CYS A 119 8.09 6.50 6.20
N ASP A 120 8.26 5.62 5.22
CA ASP A 120 9.41 4.72 5.08
C ASP A 120 10.34 5.18 3.94
N ASP A 121 11.62 5.38 4.26
CA ASP A 121 12.65 5.77 3.30
C ASP A 121 13.02 4.62 2.33
N THR A 122 12.69 3.37 2.69
CA THR A 122 12.92 2.17 1.87
C THR A 122 11.70 1.74 1.07
N ASP A 123 10.50 2.19 1.46
CA ASP A 123 9.23 1.87 0.81
C ASP A 123 8.35 3.13 0.70
N SER A 124 8.48 3.84 -0.41
CA SER A 124 7.72 5.06 -0.67
C SER A 124 6.20 4.85 -0.79
N ALA A 125 5.74 3.59 -0.90
CA ALA A 125 4.32 3.29 -0.94
C ALA A 125 3.68 3.36 0.46
N ARG A 126 4.47 3.21 1.54
CA ARG A 126 3.98 3.39 2.91
C ARG A 126 3.80 4.85 3.22
N LEU A 127 2.58 5.24 3.57
CA LEU A 127 2.21 6.62 3.85
C LEU A 127 1.87 6.80 5.32
N CYS A 128 2.19 7.98 5.84
CA CYS A 128 1.69 8.39 7.15
C CYS A 128 0.21 8.76 7.02
N ILE A 129 -0.68 8.01 7.67
CA ILE A 129 -2.13 8.22 7.63
C ILE A 129 -2.66 8.15 9.05
N ASN A 130 -3.29 9.22 9.52
CA ASN A 130 -3.80 9.34 10.89
C ASN A 130 -2.75 8.99 11.95
N GLY A 131 -1.50 9.44 11.76
CA GLY A 131 -0.38 9.16 12.67
C GLY A 131 0.10 7.71 12.71
N LYS A 132 -0.26 6.89 11.70
CA LYS A 132 0.26 5.54 11.51
C LYS A 132 0.98 5.42 10.17
N CYS A 133 2.14 4.75 10.18
CA CYS A 133 2.82 4.40 8.94
C CYS A 133 2.15 3.17 8.34
N SER A 134 1.10 3.42 7.57
CA SER A 134 0.25 2.40 6.98
C SER A 134 0.80 1.95 5.63
N ASN A 135 0.37 0.77 5.21
CA ASN A 135 0.53 0.37 3.82
C ASN A 135 -0.19 1.38 2.91
N SER A 136 0.19 1.43 1.64
CA SER A 136 -0.36 2.37 0.67
C SER A 136 -1.88 2.45 0.73
N VAL A 137 -2.41 3.67 0.74
CA VAL A 137 -3.86 3.97 0.62
C VAL A 137 -4.50 3.23 -0.56
N CYS A 138 -3.68 2.83 -1.53
CA CYS A 138 -4.11 2.13 -2.72
C CYS A 138 -4.46 0.66 -2.54
N HIS A 139 -4.09 0.04 -1.43
CA HIS A 139 -4.47 -1.35 -1.16
C HIS A 139 -5.99 -1.53 -1.05
N THR A 140 -6.71 -0.52 -0.55
CA THR A 140 -8.18 -0.55 -0.37
C THR A 140 -8.94 0.24 -1.43
N LYS A 141 -8.24 0.96 -2.31
CA LYS A 141 -8.84 1.76 -3.38
C LYS A 141 -8.81 1.03 -4.72
N GLN A 142 -9.75 1.39 -5.59
CA GLN A 142 -9.74 0.90 -6.97
C GLN A 142 -8.56 1.51 -7.75
N ALA A 143 -7.96 0.73 -8.65
CA ALA A 143 -6.91 1.20 -9.54
C ALA A 143 -7.37 2.44 -10.33
N GLY A 144 -6.47 3.40 -10.49
CA GLY A 144 -6.75 4.70 -11.12
C GLY A 144 -7.61 5.65 -10.28
N SER A 145 -7.88 5.35 -9.01
CA SER A 145 -8.56 6.30 -8.11
C SER A 145 -7.60 7.31 -7.52
N TYR A 146 -8.07 8.51 -7.19
CA TYR A 146 -7.27 9.48 -6.45
C TYR A 146 -6.91 8.96 -5.06
N CYS A 147 -5.63 9.06 -4.72
CA CYS A 147 -5.09 8.60 -3.44
C CYS A 147 -4.79 9.74 -2.47
N ASP A 148 -4.62 10.95 -2.98
CA ASP A 148 -4.38 12.17 -2.21
C ASP A 148 -5.59 13.11 -2.20
N ARG A 149 -5.62 14.08 -1.27
CA ARG A 149 -6.71 15.06 -1.15
C ARG A 149 -6.68 16.16 -2.22
N LYS A 150 -5.52 16.41 -2.84
CA LYS A 150 -5.36 17.47 -3.86
C LYS A 150 -5.74 17.00 -5.26
N LEU A 151 -6.06 15.71 -5.42
CA LEU A 151 -6.38 15.08 -6.70
C LEU A 151 -5.20 15.16 -7.69
N GLU A 152 -3.97 15.05 -7.18
CA GLU A 152 -2.74 15.12 -7.98
C GLU A 152 -2.10 13.74 -8.19
N LYS A 153 -2.48 12.75 -7.36
CA LYS A 153 -1.90 11.40 -7.35
C LYS A 153 -2.98 10.34 -7.45
N LEU A 154 -2.64 9.24 -8.11
CA LEU A 154 -3.50 8.10 -8.32
C LEU A 154 -2.92 6.84 -7.71
N CYS A 155 -3.81 5.88 -7.47
CA CYS A 155 -3.45 4.51 -7.18
C CYS A 155 -3.09 3.76 -8.45
N VAL A 156 -1.79 3.51 -8.64
CA VAL A 156 -1.23 2.75 -9.76
C VAL A 156 -0.35 1.66 -9.16
N ASP A 157 -0.65 0.39 -9.48
CA ASP A 157 0.14 -0.75 -9.01
C ASP A 157 0.38 -0.75 -7.49
N ASN A 158 -0.69 -0.52 -6.72
CA ASN A 158 -0.68 -0.36 -5.26
C ASN A 158 0.17 0.80 -4.71
N THR A 159 0.65 1.71 -5.57
CA THR A 159 1.43 2.89 -5.16
C THR A 159 0.62 4.17 -5.37
N CYS A 160 0.70 5.09 -4.41
CA CYS A 160 0.07 6.40 -4.50
C CYS A 160 1.06 7.41 -5.10
N GLU A 161 0.90 7.72 -6.39
CA GLU A 161 1.88 8.54 -7.12
C GLU A 161 1.23 9.40 -8.21
N ASN A 162 1.98 10.35 -8.76
CA ASN A 162 1.61 11.04 -9.98
C ASN A 162 2.24 10.30 -11.19
N PRO A 163 1.50 9.44 -11.91
CA PRO A 163 2.03 8.71 -13.06
C PRO A 163 2.45 9.62 -14.23
N CYS A 164 1.89 10.83 -14.33
CA CYS A 164 2.28 11.82 -15.34
C CYS A 164 3.69 12.36 -15.11
N ALA A 165 4.09 12.49 -13.84
CA ALA A 165 5.42 12.95 -13.45
C ALA A 165 6.54 11.98 -13.87
N ARG A 166 6.21 10.71 -14.17
CA ARG A 166 7.16 9.71 -14.71
C ARG A 166 7.71 10.12 -16.08
N PHE A 167 6.91 10.83 -16.88
CA PHE A 167 7.34 11.35 -18.18
C PHE A 167 8.07 12.70 -18.02
N ALA A 168 7.45 13.64 -17.32
CA ALA A 168 8.07 14.91 -16.97
C ALA A 168 7.45 15.50 -15.70
N SER A 169 8.28 16.06 -14.82
CA SER A 169 7.89 16.53 -13.48
C SER A 169 6.79 17.61 -13.47
N HIS A 170 6.57 18.29 -14.60
CA HIS A 170 5.54 19.32 -14.73
C HIS A 170 4.19 18.82 -15.28
N LEU A 171 4.08 17.54 -15.57
CA LEU A 171 2.82 16.95 -15.98
C LEU A 171 2.01 16.52 -14.75
N MET A 172 0.76 16.95 -14.74
CA MET A 172 -0.19 16.67 -13.67
C MET A 172 -1.31 15.77 -14.18
N VAL A 173 -1.85 14.95 -13.28
CA VAL A 173 -3.01 14.09 -13.54
C VAL A 173 -4.23 14.94 -13.85
N CYS A 174 -5.02 14.51 -14.81
CA CYS A 174 -6.39 15.00 -14.97
C CYS A 174 -7.29 13.95 -15.64
N ASP A 175 -8.57 14.30 -15.75
CA ASP A 175 -9.56 13.45 -16.43
C ASP A 175 -9.67 13.86 -17.90
N CYS A 176 -9.65 12.89 -18.80
CA CYS A 176 -9.93 13.14 -20.21
C CYS A 176 -11.36 13.67 -20.38
N ALA A 177 -11.60 14.52 -21.37
CA ALA A 177 -12.94 15.09 -21.60
C ALA A 177 -13.97 13.97 -21.85
N ALA A 178 -15.19 14.11 -21.31
CA ALA A 178 -16.25 13.12 -21.54
C ALA A 178 -16.75 13.14 -22.98
N ILE A 179 -16.75 14.33 -23.59
CA ILE A 179 -17.07 14.58 -25.00
C ILE A 179 -15.81 15.17 -25.65
N ASP A 180 -15.42 14.61 -26.78
CA ASP A 180 -14.31 15.11 -27.58
C ASP A 180 -14.68 16.47 -28.18
N GLN A 181 -13.81 17.47 -27.98
CA GLN A 181 -14.10 18.85 -28.38
C GLN A 181 -14.07 19.05 -29.90
N ASP A 182 -13.30 18.24 -30.62
CA ASP A 182 -13.10 18.39 -32.05
C ASP A 182 -14.21 17.67 -32.83
N THR A 183 -14.70 16.55 -32.29
CA THR A 183 -15.71 15.71 -32.96
C THR A 183 -17.12 15.83 -32.38
N GLY A 184 -17.26 16.25 -31.12
CA GLY A 184 -18.55 16.33 -30.41
C GLY A 184 -19.10 14.97 -29.96
N PHE A 185 -18.36 13.87 -30.14
CA PHE A 185 -18.78 12.52 -29.72
C PHE A 185 -18.21 12.13 -28.35
N ALA A 186 -18.75 11.06 -27.77
CA ALA A 186 -18.21 10.47 -26.55
C ALA A 186 -16.72 10.12 -26.73
N SER A 187 -15.88 10.59 -25.81
CA SER A 187 -14.45 10.35 -25.89
C SER A 187 -14.12 8.89 -25.58
N GLU A 188 -13.41 8.23 -26.49
CA GLU A 188 -12.82 6.90 -26.27
C GLU A 188 -11.74 6.91 -25.17
N ASP A 189 -11.16 8.08 -24.93
CA ASP A 189 -10.08 8.28 -23.96
C ASP A 189 -10.61 8.56 -22.55
N ARG A 190 -11.92 8.81 -22.38
CA ARG A 190 -12.51 9.20 -21.10
C ARG A 190 -12.10 8.29 -19.95
N CYS A 191 -12.09 6.98 -20.17
CA CYS A 191 -11.81 5.98 -19.14
C CYS A 191 -10.31 5.70 -18.93
N GLN A 192 -9.43 6.43 -19.60
CA GLN A 192 -7.97 6.31 -19.46
C GLN A 192 -7.41 7.51 -18.72
N LEU A 193 -6.20 7.36 -18.19
CA LEU A 193 -5.44 8.47 -17.61
C LEU A 193 -5.17 9.55 -18.67
N CYS A 194 -5.43 10.81 -18.31
CA CYS A 194 -4.94 11.97 -19.03
C CYS A 194 -3.93 12.76 -18.18
N CYS A 195 -3.04 13.47 -18.87
CA CYS A 195 -2.11 14.41 -18.26
C CYS A 195 -2.25 15.80 -18.91
N TYR A 196 -2.01 16.85 -18.13
CA TYR A 196 -1.84 18.21 -18.63
C TYR A 196 -0.52 18.80 -18.14
N ASP A 197 -0.02 19.79 -18.86
CA ASP A 197 1.20 20.54 -18.50
C ASP A 197 0.83 21.74 -17.62
N PHE A 198 1.33 21.75 -16.37
CA PHE A 198 1.03 22.84 -15.43
C PHE A 198 1.73 24.16 -15.81
N ASN A 199 2.81 24.13 -16.59
CA ASN A 199 3.52 25.33 -17.02
C ASN A 199 2.71 26.14 -18.04
N LEU A 200 1.75 25.52 -18.72
CA LEU A 200 0.86 26.22 -19.62
C LEU A 200 -0.13 27.10 -18.84
N LYS A 201 -0.48 28.25 -19.43
CA LYS A 201 -1.53 29.12 -18.89
C LYS A 201 -2.86 28.34 -18.80
N PRO A 202 -3.69 28.57 -17.76
CA PRO A 202 -4.94 27.84 -17.57
C PRO A 202 -5.85 27.76 -18.80
N ALA A 203 -5.95 28.83 -19.59
CA ALA A 203 -6.73 28.87 -20.82
C ALA A 203 -6.28 27.87 -21.90
N ASN A 204 -5.03 27.42 -21.85
CA ASN A 204 -4.42 26.50 -22.82
C ASN A 204 -4.16 25.10 -22.23
N ARG A 205 -4.45 24.88 -20.94
CA ARG A 205 -4.27 23.57 -20.30
C ARG A 205 -5.32 22.61 -20.85
N ARG A 206 -4.91 21.71 -21.72
CA ARG A 206 -5.75 20.62 -22.25
C ARG A 206 -5.23 19.29 -21.74
N CYS A 207 -6.15 18.50 -21.20
CA CYS A 207 -5.90 17.11 -20.84
C CYS A 207 -5.71 16.27 -22.08
N GLN A 208 -4.62 15.50 -22.10
CA GLN A 208 -4.27 14.65 -23.23
C GLN A 208 -4.02 13.22 -22.76
N ASN A 209 -4.47 12.24 -23.55
CA ASN A 209 -4.38 10.83 -23.21
C ASN A 209 -2.91 10.44 -22.90
N ALA A 210 -2.69 9.93 -21.70
CA ALA A 210 -1.37 9.65 -21.17
C ALA A 210 -0.68 8.49 -21.90
N TYR A 211 -1.44 7.47 -22.27
CA TYR A 211 -0.94 6.30 -22.99
C TYR A 211 -0.58 6.65 -24.44
N ARG A 212 -1.50 7.29 -25.18
CA ARG A 212 -1.31 7.63 -26.60
C ARG A 212 -0.18 8.63 -26.79
N LYS A 213 -0.18 9.72 -26.01
CA LYS A 213 0.77 10.84 -26.15
C LYS A 213 2.11 10.61 -25.45
N TYR A 214 2.08 10.20 -24.18
CA TYR A 214 3.29 10.14 -23.33
C TYR A 214 3.80 8.72 -23.09
N LYS A 215 3.11 7.68 -23.58
CA LYS A 215 3.44 6.26 -23.38
C LYS A 215 3.51 5.87 -21.89
N ILE A 216 2.70 6.53 -21.06
CA ILE A 216 2.58 6.18 -19.63
C ILE A 216 1.69 4.94 -19.51
N MET A 217 2.20 3.92 -18.82
CA MET A 217 1.59 2.59 -18.68
C MET A 217 1.66 2.11 -17.22
N ASP A 218 0.82 1.13 -16.90
CA ASP A 218 0.97 0.33 -15.69
C ASP A 218 2.12 -0.70 -15.83
N GLN A 219 2.39 -1.46 -14.77
CA GLN A 219 3.39 -2.53 -14.76
C GLN A 219 3.14 -3.63 -15.81
N PHE A 220 1.92 -3.78 -16.32
CA PHE A 220 1.53 -4.75 -17.34
C PHE A 220 1.54 -4.17 -18.76
N GLN A 221 2.15 -2.99 -18.95
CA GLN A 221 2.22 -2.28 -20.23
C GLN A 221 0.84 -1.94 -20.82
N LYS A 222 -0.16 -1.74 -19.96
CA LYS A 222 -1.51 -1.32 -20.36
C LYS A 222 -1.74 0.16 -20.04
N PRO A 223 -2.70 0.80 -20.72
CA PRO A 223 -3.18 2.11 -20.29
C PRO A 223 -3.68 2.05 -18.85
N ILE A 224 -3.35 3.07 -18.05
CA ILE A 224 -3.88 3.20 -16.70
C ILE A 224 -5.36 3.57 -16.81
N PHE A 225 -6.25 2.63 -16.48
CA PHE A 225 -7.70 2.84 -16.52
C PHE A 225 -8.20 3.55 -15.26
N ARG A 226 -9.11 4.51 -15.45
CA ARG A 226 -9.75 5.29 -14.38
C ARG A 226 -11.14 4.70 -14.13
N VAL A 227 -11.25 3.80 -13.15
CA VAL A 227 -12.52 3.11 -12.84
C VAL A 227 -13.45 4.03 -12.05
N GLY A 228 -14.76 3.96 -12.32
CA GLY A 228 -15.80 4.65 -11.59
C GLY A 228 -16.04 6.11 -11.98
N ILE A 229 -15.18 6.71 -12.82
CA ILE A 229 -15.43 8.06 -13.32
C ILE A 229 -16.63 8.07 -14.29
N GLU A 230 -17.42 9.15 -14.24
CA GLU A 230 -18.56 9.33 -15.13
C GLU A 230 -18.10 9.53 -16.57
N CYS A 231 -18.82 8.96 -17.52
CA CYS A 231 -18.60 9.12 -18.95
C CYS A 231 -19.93 9.45 -19.64
N ALA A 232 -19.87 9.76 -20.93
CA ALA A 232 -21.02 10.29 -21.68
C ALA A 232 -22.30 9.43 -21.51
N GLY A 233 -23.43 10.10 -21.33
CA GLY A 233 -24.74 9.45 -21.18
C GLY A 233 -25.01 8.83 -19.80
N GLY A 234 -24.43 9.38 -18.72
CA GLY A 234 -24.69 8.94 -17.35
C GLY A 234 -24.11 7.57 -17.00
N LYS A 235 -23.13 7.11 -17.78
CA LYS A 235 -22.45 5.83 -17.61
C LYS A 235 -21.18 6.00 -16.76
N THR A 236 -20.58 4.90 -16.35
CA THR A 236 -19.31 4.90 -15.60
C THR A 236 -18.26 4.00 -16.26
N CYS A 237 -17.00 4.36 -16.08
CA CYS A 237 -15.88 3.59 -16.59
C CYS A 237 -15.65 2.32 -15.75
N ASN A 238 -15.57 1.16 -16.40
CA ASN A 238 -15.25 -0.10 -15.73
C ASN A 238 -13.74 -0.44 -15.79
N LYS A 239 -13.35 -1.56 -15.17
CA LYS A 239 -11.95 -2.02 -15.10
C LYS A 239 -11.28 -2.35 -16.45
N TYR A 240 -12.06 -2.38 -17.53
CA TYR A 240 -11.55 -2.63 -18.89
C TYR A 240 -11.44 -1.34 -19.72
N GLY A 241 -11.65 -0.18 -19.11
CA GLY A 241 -11.64 1.11 -19.81
C GLY A 241 -12.88 1.35 -20.67
N VAL A 242 -13.98 0.64 -20.41
CA VAL A 242 -15.22 0.77 -21.19
C VAL A 242 -16.25 1.58 -20.40
N CYS A 243 -16.88 2.52 -21.10
CA CYS A 243 -17.99 3.32 -20.59
C CYS A 243 -19.29 2.50 -20.64
N SER A 244 -19.77 2.03 -19.48
CA SER A 244 -20.95 1.16 -19.36
C SER A 244 -21.92 1.66 -18.30
N ALA A 245 -23.20 1.34 -18.44
CA ALA A 245 -24.17 1.66 -17.39
C ALA A 245 -23.79 0.91 -16.11
N THR A 246 -23.82 1.62 -14.98
CA THR A 246 -23.64 1.01 -13.66
C THR A 246 -24.79 0.02 -13.46
N SER A 247 -24.49 -1.26 -13.21
CA SER A 247 -25.53 -2.24 -12.90
C SER A 247 -26.29 -1.75 -11.66
N ILE A 248 -27.55 -1.40 -11.84
CA ILE A 248 -28.44 -0.99 -10.75
C ILE A 248 -28.41 -2.11 -9.71
N ASN A 249 -28.05 -1.77 -8.47
CA ASN A 249 -28.00 -2.73 -7.37
C ASN A 249 -29.43 -3.30 -7.18
N PRO A 250 -29.66 -4.61 -7.39
CA PRO A 250 -31.01 -5.19 -7.35
C PRO A 250 -31.70 -5.05 -5.99
N PHE A 251 -30.95 -4.69 -4.94
CA PHE A 251 -31.47 -4.41 -3.61
C PHE A 251 -32.45 -3.23 -3.55
N PHE A 252 -32.32 -2.22 -4.41
CA PHE A 252 -33.22 -1.05 -4.39
C PHE A 252 -34.55 -1.29 -5.10
N ILE A 253 -34.62 -2.24 -6.04
CA ILE A 253 -35.87 -2.56 -6.77
C ILE A 253 -36.79 -3.42 -5.88
N GLY A 254 -36.23 -4.26 -5.01
CA GLY A 254 -37.00 -5.09 -4.09
C GLY A 254 -37.80 -4.29 -3.04
N PHE A 255 -37.27 -3.17 -2.55
CA PHE A 255 -37.94 -2.36 -1.52
C PHE A 255 -39.13 -1.55 -2.08
N SER A 256 -39.03 -1.07 -3.32
CA SER A 256 -40.13 -0.33 -3.95
C SER A 256 -41.31 -1.23 -4.34
N LEU A 257 -41.07 -2.50 -4.69
CA LEU A 257 -42.15 -3.45 -4.99
C LEU A 257 -42.83 -3.99 -3.73
N LEU A 258 -42.12 -4.12 -2.61
CA LEU A 258 -42.70 -4.57 -1.35
C LEU A 258 -43.69 -3.54 -0.77
N PHE A 259 -43.40 -2.25 -0.90
CA PHE A 259 -44.29 -1.17 -0.43
C PHE A 259 -45.61 -1.07 -1.22
N ILE A 260 -45.61 -1.45 -2.50
CA ILE A 260 -46.83 -1.47 -3.31
C ILE A 260 -47.72 -2.69 -2.97
N TYR A 261 -47.12 -3.78 -2.49
CA TYR A 261 -47.85 -4.98 -2.07
C TYR A 261 -48.37 -4.94 -0.63
N LEU A 262 -47.91 -3.97 0.18
CA LEU A 262 -48.26 -3.79 1.60
C LEU A 262 -49.18 -2.58 1.86
N MET A 263 -49.65 -1.90 0.81
CA MET A 263 -50.78 -0.96 0.84
C MET A 263 -52.02 -1.59 0.21
#